data_AF-A0A8J7D8B4-F1
#
_entry.id   AF-A0A8J7D8B4-F1
#
_cell.length_a   1.000
_cell.length_b   1.000
_cell.length_c   1.000
_cell.angle_alpha   90.00
_cell.angle_beta   90.00
_cell.angle_gamma   90.00
#
_symmetry.space_group_name_H-M   'P 1'
#
loop_
_entity.id
_entity.type
_entity.pdbx_description
1 polymer ?
#
loop_
_entity_poly.entity_id
_entity_poly.type
_entity_poly.pdbx_seq_one_letter_code
_entity_poly.pdbx_strand_id
1 'polypeptide(L)'
;MQIKWLRRALRNLEQAYSYIIKENPEAAREVILRIQTATSQLENYPFMGRPGRIEGTRELVISNTSYLVIYRIKEDSVEILRVLHSSKRYPK
;
A
#
# COMPACT_ATOMS: atom_id res chain seq x y z
N MET A 1 15.23 0.50 -7.96
CA MET A 1 14.92 1.56 -6.97
C MET A 1 14.73 0.94 -5.59
N GLN A 2 15.12 1.64 -4.52
CA GLN A 2 14.90 1.15 -3.15
C GLN A 2 13.46 1.41 -2.67
N ILE A 3 12.78 0.41 -2.11
CA ILE A 3 11.48 0.62 -1.43
C ILE A 3 11.70 1.14 -0.01
N LYS A 4 11.07 2.26 0.34
CA LYS A 4 11.11 2.86 1.67
C LYS A 4 9.71 2.98 2.24
N TRP A 5 9.46 2.34 3.38
CA TRP A 5 8.18 2.41 4.07
C TRP A 5 8.16 3.54 5.10
N LEU A 6 7.24 4.49 4.96
CA LEU A 6 7.03 5.48 6.02
C LEU A 6 6.35 4.83 7.22
N ARG A 7 6.64 5.34 8.42
CA ARG A 7 6.03 4.85 9.68
C ARG A 7 4.49 4.82 9.63
N ARG A 8 3.86 5.75 8.90
CA ARG A 8 2.40 5.77 8.70
C ARG A 8 1.91 4.58 7.87
N ALA A 9 2.63 4.19 6.81
CA ALA A 9 2.30 3.03 6.01
C ALA A 9 2.41 1.72 6.81
N LEU A 10 3.47 1.57 7.60
CA LEU A 10 3.66 0.41 8.49
C LEU A 10 2.51 0.29 9.50
N ARG A 11 2.12 1.39 10.15
CA ARG A 11 0.95 1.40 11.05
C ARG A 11 -0.35 1.07 10.32
N ASN A 12 -0.49 1.43 9.05
CA ASN A 12 -1.67 1.06 8.29
C ASN A 12 -1.73 -0.44 7.99
N LEU A 13 -0.59 -1.07 7.68
CA LEU A 13 -0.50 -2.53 7.53
C LEU A 13 -0.87 -3.24 8.84
N GLU A 14 -0.33 -2.78 9.96
CA GLU A 14 -0.66 -3.32 11.28
C GLU A 14 -2.15 -3.19 11.58
N GLN A 15 -2.75 -2.01 11.35
CA GLN A 15 -4.19 -1.81 11.53
C GLN A 15 -5.04 -2.69 10.60
N ALA A 16 -4.60 -2.88 9.36
CA ALA A 16 -5.27 -3.77 8.40
C ALA A 16 -5.25 -5.22 8.91
N TYR A 17 -4.08 -5.70 9.32
CA TYR A 17 -3.89 -7.04 9.86
C TYR A 17 -4.71 -7.26 11.13
N SER A 18 -4.57 -6.38 12.13
CA SER A 18 -5.29 -6.47 13.41
C SER A 18 -6.81 -6.36 13.26
N TYR A 19 -7.31 -5.72 12.21
CA TYR A 19 -8.73 -5.67 11.90
C TYR A 19 -9.21 -7.01 11.32
N ILE A 20 -8.54 -7.51 10.28
CA ILE A 20 -8.98 -8.70 9.54
C ILE A 20 -8.79 -9.98 10.36
N ILE A 21 -7.70 -10.09 11.13
CA ILE A 21 -7.35 -11.32 11.86
C ILE A 21 -8.42 -11.73 12.88
N LYS A 22 -9.20 -10.77 13.39
CA LYS A 22 -10.28 -11.04 14.35
C LYS A 22 -11.43 -11.85 13.73
N GLU A 23 -11.60 -11.73 12.41
CA GLU A 23 -12.67 -12.39 11.66
C GLU A 23 -12.13 -13.59 10.86
N ASN A 24 -10.99 -13.41 10.18
CA ASN A 24 -10.41 -14.43 9.31
C ASN A 24 -8.87 -14.31 9.26
N PRO A 25 -8.12 -15.15 10.00
CA PRO A 25 -6.66 -15.14 10.00
C PRO A 25 -6.02 -15.41 8.63
N GLU A 26 -6.59 -16.30 7.83
CA GLU A 26 -6.07 -16.61 6.49
C GLU A 26 -6.23 -15.40 5.56
N ALA A 27 -7.39 -14.75 5.59
CA ALA A 27 -7.60 -13.53 4.82
C ALA A 27 -6.63 -12.42 5.24
N ALA A 28 -6.32 -12.29 6.53
CA ALA A 28 -5.33 -11.32 7.00
C ALA A 28 -3.94 -11.60 6.41
N ARG A 29 -3.51 -12.86 6.38
CA ARG A 29 -2.25 -13.29 5.79
C ARG A 29 -2.22 -13.01 4.29
N GLU A 30 -3.26 -13.39 3.56
CA GLU A 30 -3.36 -13.19 2.12
C GLU A 30 -3.31 -11.71 1.72
N VAL A 31 -4.03 -10.85 2.45
CA VAL A 31 -4.03 -9.40 2.19
C VAL A 31 -2.63 -8.81 2.37
N ILE A 32 -1.94 -9.15 3.46
CA ILE A 32 -0.58 -8.64 3.71
C ILE A 32 0.39 -9.13 2.63
N LEU A 33 0.34 -10.40 2.25
CA LEU A 33 1.17 -10.95 1.19
C LEU A 33 0.92 -10.28 -0.16
N ARG A 34 -0.35 -10.04 -0.52
CA ARG A 34 -0.70 -9.34 -1.76
C ARG A 34 -0.14 -7.92 -1.78
N ILE A 35 -0.23 -7.20 -0.66
CA ILE A 35 0.34 -5.85 -0.55
C ILE A 35 1.86 -5.90 -0.71
N GLN A 36 2.55 -6.78 0.02
CA GLN A 36 4.01 -6.92 -0.05
C GLN A 36 4.48 -7.25 -1.46
N THR A 37 3.89 -8.26 -2.10
CA THR A 37 4.21 -8.68 -3.47
C THR A 37 3.96 -7.57 -4.47
N ALA A 38 2.86 -6.82 -4.35
CA ALA A 38 2.60 -5.70 -5.26
C ALA A 38 3.61 -4.56 -5.05
N THR A 39 3.98 -4.26 -3.80
CA THR A 39 4.95 -3.19 -3.51
C THR A 39 6.38 -3.54 -3.92
N SER A 40 6.78 -4.81 -3.91
CA SER A 40 8.12 -5.22 -4.38
C SER A 40 8.29 -5.02 -5.89
N GLN A 41 7.20 -5.14 -6.67
CA GLN A 41 7.24 -4.85 -8.10
C GLN A 41 7.60 -3.39 -8.41
N LEU A 42 7.39 -2.46 -7.46
CA LEU A 42 7.72 -1.04 -7.64
C LEU A 42 9.23 -0.80 -7.75
N GLU A 43 10.08 -1.75 -7.37
CA GLU A 43 11.53 -1.65 -7.55
C GLU A 43 11.93 -1.57 -9.03
N ASN A 44 11.19 -2.32 -9.86
CA ASN A 44 11.40 -2.45 -11.30
C ASN A 44 10.39 -1.62 -12.11
N TYR A 45 9.17 -1.46 -11.59
CA TYR A 45 8.05 -0.81 -12.28
C TYR A 45 7.45 0.33 -11.44
N PRO A 46 8.24 1.36 -11.07
CA PRO A 46 7.79 2.43 -10.18
C PRO A 46 6.61 3.23 -10.73
N PHE A 47 6.38 3.25 -12.06
CA PHE A 47 5.30 4.00 -12.69
C PHE A 47 4.00 3.20 -12.90
N MET A 48 3.94 1.92 -12.47
CA MET A 48 2.78 1.04 -12.72
C MET A 48 1.49 1.48 -12.01
N GLY A 49 1.61 2.22 -10.89
CA GLY A 49 0.49 2.86 -10.24
C GLY A 49 -0.04 4.04 -11.05
N ARG A 50 -1.35 4.25 -11.02
CA ARG A 50 -1.98 5.41 -11.67
C ARG A 50 -1.62 6.70 -10.94
N PRO A 51 -1.68 7.87 -11.59
CA PRO A 51 -1.57 9.16 -10.91
C PRO A 51 -2.53 9.23 -9.72
N GLY A 52 -2.01 9.65 -8.56
CA GLY A 52 -2.78 9.77 -7.33
C GLY A 52 -3.56 11.08 -7.26
N ARG A 53 -4.46 11.17 -6.28
CA ARG A 53 -5.26 12.39 -6.04
C ARG A 53 -4.44 13.61 -5.60
N ILE A 54 -3.29 13.37 -4.97
CA ILE A 54 -2.36 14.41 -4.55
C ILE A 54 -1.24 14.45 -5.59
N GLU A 55 -0.89 15.65 -6.05
CA GLU A 55 0.20 15.84 -7.00
C GLU A 55 1.50 15.21 -6.50
N GLY A 56 2.23 14.56 -7.42
CA GLY A 56 3.46 13.84 -7.10
C GLY A 56 3.26 12.48 -6.40
N THR A 57 2.02 12.06 -6.15
CA THR A 57 1.71 10.71 -5.64
C THR A 57 1.16 9.79 -6.72
N ARG A 58 1.25 8.49 -6.46
CA ARG A 58 0.70 7.42 -7.30
C ARG A 58 -0.08 6.46 -6.42
N GLU A 59 -1.09 5.84 -7.01
CA GLU A 59 -1.96 4.86 -6.37
C GLU A 59 -1.77 3.50 -7.04
N LEU A 60 -1.33 2.51 -6.25
CA LEU A 60 -1.28 1.11 -6.66
C LEU A 60 -2.48 0.38 -6.05
N VAL A 61 -3.41 -0.05 -6.90
CA VAL A 61 -4.56 -0.86 -6.48
C VAL A 61 -4.10 -2.30 -6.27
N ILE A 62 -4.46 -2.89 -5.13
CA ILE A 62 -4.06 -4.25 -4.78
C ILE A 62 -5.16 -5.21 -5.18
N SER A 63 -4.97 -5.89 -6.32
CA SER A 63 -5.95 -6.79 -6.92
C SER A 63 -6.48 -7.85 -5.95
N ASN A 64 -7.79 -8.10 -6.02
CA ASN A 64 -8.54 -9.01 -5.15
C ASN A 64 -8.47 -8.64 -3.66
N THR A 65 -8.24 -7.37 -3.36
CA THR A 65 -8.39 -6.83 -2.01
C THR A 65 -9.10 -5.49 -2.08
N SER A 66 -9.65 -5.05 -0.97
CA SER A 66 -10.15 -3.68 -0.82
C SER A 66 -9.05 -2.72 -0.37
N TYR A 67 -7.78 -2.93 -0.77
CA TYR A 67 -6.66 -2.06 -0.38
C TYR A 67 -6.01 -1.37 -1.58
N LEU A 68 -5.49 -0.17 -1.33
CA LEU A 68 -4.62 0.55 -2.24
C LEU A 68 -3.39 1.09 -1.49
N VAL A 69 -2.28 1.18 -2.20
CA VAL A 69 -1.03 1.72 -1.68
C VAL A 69 -0.81 3.09 -2.32
N ILE A 70 -0.63 4.10 -1.50
CA ILE A 70 -0.20 5.43 -1.95
C ILE A 70 1.31 5.50 -1.80
N TYR A 71 1.98 5.85 -2.88
CA TYR A 71 3.43 6.00 -2.90
C TYR A 71 3.85 7.22 -3.72
N ARG A 72 5.12 7.59 -3.61
CA ARG A 72 5.77 8.56 -4.50
C ARG A 72 7.12 8.04 -4.95
N ILE A 73 7.58 8.57 -6.07
CA ILE A 73 8.91 8.31 -6.61
C ILE A 73 9.76 9.51 -6.22
N LYS A 74 10.86 9.28 -5.50
CA LYS A 74 11.80 10.33 -5.08
C LYS A 74 13.23 9.85 -5.30
N GLU A 75 13.97 10.56 -6.15
CA GLU A 75 15.34 10.22 -6.54
C GLU A 75 15.39 8.75 -6.99
N ASP A 76 16.16 7.90 -6.30
CA ASP A 76 16.28 6.46 -6.59
C ASP A 76 15.49 5.58 -5.59
N SER A 77 14.42 6.13 -5.02
CA SER A 77 13.54 5.41 -4.10
C SER A 77 12.05 5.56 -4.38
N VAL A 78 11.33 4.50 -4.05
CA VAL A 78 9.87 4.50 -3.98
C VAL A 78 9.48 4.57 -2.51
N GLU A 79 8.85 5.67 -2.12
CA GLU A 79 8.41 5.87 -0.74
C GLU A 79 6.94 5.48 -0.61
N ILE A 80 6.68 4.41 0.14
CA ILE A 80 5.33 3.97 0.50
C ILE A 80 4.80 4.87 1.60
N LEU A 81 3.83 5.73 1.26
CA LEU A 81 3.29 6.76 2.13
C LEU A 81 2.20 6.21 3.03
N ARG A 82 1.26 5.44 2.44
CA ARG A 82 0.05 4.93 3.10
C ARG A 82 -0.40 3.61 2.48
N VAL A 83 -1.05 2.78 3.30
CA VAL A 83 -1.87 1.65 2.84
C VAL A 83 -3.30 1.93 3.29
N LEU A 84 -4.24 2.04 2.37
CA LEU A 84 -5.61 2.43 2.71
C LEU A 84 -6.59 1.38 2.25
N HIS A 85 -7.61 1.14 3.07
CA HIS A 85 -8.78 0.40 2.64
C HIS A 85 -9.63 1.30 1.74
N SER A 86 -10.05 0.82 0.57
CA SER A 86 -10.75 1.57 -0.47
C SER A 86 -12.08 2.16 0.01
N SER A 87 -12.77 1.48 0.95
CA SER A 87 -14.00 1.98 1.58
C SER A 87 -13.78 2.87 2.81
N LYS A 88 -12.56 2.96 3.35
CA LYS A 88 -12.25 3.89 4.45
C LYS A 88 -11.87 5.24 3.87
N ARG A 89 -12.56 6.30 4.30
CA ARG A 89 -12.26 7.69 3.90
C ARG A 89 -10.77 7.99 4.12
N TYR A 90 -10.14 8.67 3.16
CA TYR A 90 -8.83 9.30 3.39
C TYR A 90 -8.97 10.17 4.64
N PRO A 91 -8.05 10.09 5.62
CA PRO A 91 -8.03 11.10 6.67
C PRO A 91 -7.80 12.46 5.99
N LYS A 92 -8.67 13.42 6.30
CA LYS A 92 -8.52 14.82 5.91
C LYS A 92 -7.20 15.38 6.44
#